data_AF-A0A356M6Q3-F1
#
_entry.id   AF-A0A356M6Q3-F1
#
_cell.length_a   1.000
_cell.length_b   1.000
_cell.length_c   1.000
_cell.angle_alpha   90.00
_cell.angle_beta   90.00
_cell.angle_gamma   90.00
#
_symmetry.space_group_name_H-M   'P 1'
#
loop_
_entity.id
_entity.type
_entity.pdbx_description
1 polymer ?
#
loop_
_entity_poly.entity_id
_entity_poly.type
_entity_poly.pdbx_seq_one_letter_code
_entity_poly.pdbx_strand_id
1 'polypeptide(L)'
;QSWVKNFDTEAAITGKETDLAARIARAELSPIGKIQKCAIDLIRREGRPGAYYAPLAILMDFHCGWNPPRHLYTDQIYKVWGDLPYEDGDYQAHALFSLIYPGYENAGFYRDERGFLTATPYGDIADVLLSDTAPEILQNYELCVVLSSISLSLEMLSALRSFLRSGGHILLFDGELAQSLLAQYGLPGHKPGTWPADAGRITLLSRGNGLVSSCEPAGKDNKPNEPIAMPLDFSPEIKAAIAAALDELALIRPNNRSLQYSIALRRQGNELLCLVANNNARDIIFSFEPAACRIQSCREIPIDDAVSGEEGYLPDVLIPAVTNQAAPDPVGKGQYRIAAADVRLFALDISGSELVIREPYLPAERDRRLMLRLPSSAGSIREYLLAHPTLQQHFAGLMVDARYMETISDDQAAYEAAYIRRQGLRVIVDAVQLCNHYPDYTLSASVEGRRLATIRRLDRALRIASLYGCKDFILSLTQQAEQNQTMEELRESTEATLRDLSARAGENGIKIHLLRTAEVIKAAPRWDEWSDVVSLSAEPDGNNDYADGNNGNITGLLISSPFVDRFGQFYPVQKPVAGSALANQIAGQIKSMPVENLDFVVLAAEYQNWDEVYADWQWYKSIVK
;
A
#
# COMPACT_ATOMS: atom_id res chain seq x y z
N GLN A 1 -10.35 -26.60 -15.28
CA GLN A 1 -9.56 -27.33 -16.30
C GLN A 1 -8.56 -28.21 -15.56
N SER A 2 -8.63 -29.54 -15.70
CA SER A 2 -7.78 -30.46 -14.96
C SER A 2 -6.43 -30.67 -15.66
N TRP A 3 -5.36 -30.78 -14.88
CA TRP A 3 -4.00 -31.05 -15.35
C TRP A 3 -3.84 -32.50 -15.85
N VAL A 4 -4.88 -33.30 -15.60
CA VAL A 4 -4.97 -34.73 -15.85
C VAL A 4 -6.31 -35.00 -16.55
N LYS A 5 -6.28 -35.63 -17.72
CA LYS A 5 -7.44 -36.20 -18.42
C LYS A 5 -7.91 -37.46 -17.69
N ASN A 6 -9.20 -37.79 -17.83
CA ASN A 6 -9.80 -38.97 -17.21
C ASN A 6 -9.74 -38.99 -15.66
N PHE A 7 -9.51 -37.81 -15.06
CA PHE A 7 -9.65 -37.61 -13.64
C PHE A 7 -11.08 -37.15 -13.37
N ASP A 8 -11.95 -38.06 -12.91
CA ASP A 8 -13.33 -37.75 -12.58
C ASP A 8 -13.38 -36.87 -11.30
N THR A 9 -13.27 -35.55 -11.53
CA THR A 9 -13.33 -34.53 -10.48
C THR A 9 -14.72 -34.47 -9.84
N GLU A 10 -15.77 -34.84 -10.58
CA GLU A 10 -17.17 -34.81 -10.13
C GLU A 10 -17.44 -35.94 -9.12
N ALA A 11 -16.89 -37.14 -9.34
CA ALA A 11 -16.91 -38.23 -8.37
C ALA A 11 -16.16 -37.88 -7.06
N ALA A 12 -15.10 -37.09 -7.13
CA ALA A 12 -14.34 -36.64 -5.95
C ALA A 12 -15.10 -35.59 -5.13
N ILE A 13 -15.81 -34.66 -5.79
CA ILE A 13 -16.62 -33.63 -5.14
C ILE A 13 -17.88 -34.23 -4.50
N THR A 14 -18.45 -35.27 -5.11
CA THR A 14 -19.66 -35.95 -4.62
C THR A 14 -19.39 -36.97 -3.51
N GLY A 15 -18.14 -37.10 -3.04
CA GLY A 15 -17.80 -37.98 -1.92
C GLY A 15 -17.92 -39.48 -2.21
N LYS A 16 -17.99 -39.88 -3.48
CA LYS A 16 -17.93 -41.30 -3.84
C LYS A 16 -16.54 -41.83 -3.53
N GLU A 17 -16.47 -42.92 -2.77
CA GLU A 17 -15.24 -43.70 -2.62
C GLU A 17 -14.73 -44.08 -4.01
N THR A 18 -13.50 -43.69 -4.29
CA THR A 18 -12.84 -43.98 -5.55
C THR A 18 -11.47 -44.57 -5.27
N ASP A 19 -11.13 -45.64 -5.99
CA ASP A 19 -9.81 -46.25 -5.92
C ASP A 19 -8.76 -45.31 -6.53
N LEU A 20 -8.04 -44.61 -5.65
CA LEU A 20 -7.01 -43.65 -6.04
C LEU A 20 -5.87 -44.30 -6.84
N ALA A 21 -5.52 -45.56 -6.54
CA ALA A 21 -4.44 -46.27 -7.23
C ALA A 21 -4.86 -46.62 -8.66
N ALA A 22 -6.07 -47.14 -8.86
CA ALA A 22 -6.62 -47.38 -10.19
C ALA A 22 -6.81 -46.09 -11.00
N ARG A 23 -7.12 -44.97 -10.33
CA ARG A 23 -7.24 -43.63 -10.95
C ARG A 23 -5.90 -43.09 -11.42
N ILE A 24 -4.86 -43.16 -10.59
CA ILE A 24 -3.49 -42.74 -10.97
C ILE A 24 -2.98 -43.60 -12.13
N ALA A 25 -3.28 -44.91 -12.14
CA ALA A 25 -2.86 -45.80 -13.22
C ALA A 25 -3.49 -45.46 -14.59
N ARG A 26 -4.64 -44.77 -14.62
CA ARG A 26 -5.34 -44.34 -15.85
C ARG A 26 -5.19 -42.84 -16.14
N ALA A 27 -4.47 -42.12 -15.28
CA ALA A 27 -4.28 -40.69 -15.39
C ALA A 27 -3.33 -40.38 -16.55
N GLU A 28 -3.80 -39.57 -17.50
CA GLU A 28 -2.98 -39.03 -18.58
C GLU A 28 -2.88 -37.51 -18.42
N LEU A 29 -1.71 -36.93 -18.72
CA LEU A 29 -1.59 -35.47 -18.68
C LEU A 29 -2.47 -34.86 -19.78
N SER A 30 -3.25 -33.84 -19.40
CA SER A 30 -3.87 -32.96 -20.39
C SER A 30 -2.80 -32.15 -21.13
N PRO A 31 -3.09 -31.50 -22.28
CA PRO A 31 -2.14 -30.59 -22.92
C PRO A 31 -1.54 -29.56 -21.94
N ILE A 32 -2.37 -28.96 -21.08
CA ILE A 32 -1.90 -28.07 -20.00
C ILE A 32 -0.97 -28.80 -19.03
N GLY A 33 -1.30 -30.03 -18.62
CA GLY A 33 -0.42 -30.86 -17.79
C GLY A 33 0.93 -31.17 -18.46
N LYS A 34 0.95 -31.41 -19.77
CA LYS A 34 2.17 -31.59 -20.56
C LYS A 34 3.01 -30.31 -20.56
N ILE A 35 2.40 -29.15 -20.84
CA ILE A 35 3.08 -27.84 -20.79
C ILE A 35 3.71 -27.61 -19.41
N GLN A 36 2.96 -27.84 -18.32
CA GLN A 36 3.46 -27.68 -16.95
C GLN A 36 4.63 -28.62 -16.64
N LYS A 37 4.55 -29.88 -17.10
CA LYS A 37 5.68 -30.81 -16.98
C LYS A 37 6.91 -30.30 -17.74
N CYS A 38 6.75 -29.84 -18.99
CA CYS A 38 7.84 -29.28 -19.79
C CYS A 38 8.46 -28.05 -19.12
N ALA A 39 7.65 -27.17 -18.51
CA ALA A 39 8.14 -26.02 -17.75
C ALA A 39 8.96 -26.45 -16.51
N ILE A 40 8.51 -27.47 -15.76
CA ILE A 40 9.25 -28.03 -14.62
C ILE A 40 10.58 -28.63 -15.08
N ASP A 41 10.59 -29.40 -16.17
CA ASP A 41 11.80 -30.02 -16.70
C ASP A 41 12.78 -28.97 -17.24
N LEU A 42 12.28 -27.89 -17.84
CA LEU A 42 13.07 -26.72 -18.23
C LEU A 42 13.73 -26.07 -17.01
N ILE A 43 12.99 -25.84 -15.92
CA ILE A 43 13.54 -25.26 -14.67
C ILE A 43 14.57 -26.20 -14.04
N ARG A 44 14.36 -27.52 -14.07
CA ARG A 44 15.35 -28.50 -13.59
C ARG A 44 16.64 -28.47 -14.39
N ARG A 45 16.54 -28.29 -15.71
CA ARG A 45 17.68 -28.27 -16.64
C ARG A 45 18.45 -26.94 -16.60
N GLU A 46 17.75 -25.82 -16.65
CA GLU A 46 18.34 -24.48 -16.83
C GLU A 46 18.39 -23.64 -15.53
N GLY A 47 17.76 -24.10 -14.45
CA GLY A 47 17.59 -23.35 -13.21
C GLY A 47 16.41 -22.36 -13.23
N ARG A 48 16.21 -21.66 -12.11
CA ARG A 48 15.18 -20.62 -12.00
C ARG A 48 15.49 -19.43 -12.91
N PRO A 49 14.48 -18.77 -13.50
CA PRO A 49 14.66 -17.62 -14.40
C PRO A 49 15.43 -16.42 -13.82
N GLY A 50 15.41 -16.21 -12.51
CA GLY A 50 16.04 -15.07 -11.85
C GLY A 50 15.07 -13.96 -11.49
N ALA A 51 15.57 -12.75 -11.27
CA ALA A 51 14.76 -11.57 -10.94
C ALA A 51 14.18 -10.95 -12.21
N TYR A 52 12.89 -10.66 -12.21
CA TYR A 52 12.22 -10.04 -13.36
C TYR A 52 12.67 -8.58 -13.54
N TYR A 53 12.85 -8.14 -14.78
CA TYR A 53 13.26 -6.77 -15.08
C TYR A 53 12.03 -5.86 -15.27
N ALA A 54 11.63 -5.17 -14.21
CA ALA A 54 10.52 -4.20 -14.22
C ALA A 54 10.95 -2.83 -13.65
N PRO A 55 11.71 -2.02 -14.42
CA PRO A 55 12.19 -0.71 -13.98
C PRO A 55 11.13 0.41 -13.96
N LEU A 56 9.93 0.18 -14.50
CA LEU A 56 8.86 1.17 -14.59
C LEU A 56 7.80 0.95 -13.51
N ALA A 57 7.57 1.97 -12.69
CA ALA A 57 6.39 2.09 -11.84
C ALA A 57 5.33 2.98 -12.50
N ILE A 58 4.12 2.48 -12.66
CA ILE A 58 2.94 3.27 -12.97
C ILE A 58 2.24 3.56 -11.64
N LEU A 59 2.27 4.81 -11.19
CA LEU A 59 1.68 5.21 -9.92
C LEU A 59 0.26 5.73 -10.14
N MET A 60 -0.70 5.11 -9.45
CA MET A 60 -2.13 5.44 -9.48
C MET A 60 -2.63 5.76 -8.07
N ASP A 61 -3.78 6.42 -7.95
CA ASP A 61 -4.36 6.69 -6.63
C ASP A 61 -4.92 5.41 -5.99
N PHE A 62 -4.77 5.23 -4.68
CA PHE A 62 -5.27 4.05 -3.96
C PHE A 62 -6.79 3.88 -4.07
N HIS A 63 -7.54 4.99 -4.14
CA HIS A 63 -8.99 4.95 -4.25
C HIS A 63 -9.48 4.90 -5.71
N CYS A 64 -8.57 4.94 -6.69
CA CYS A 64 -8.99 4.75 -8.08
C CYS A 64 -9.40 3.30 -8.31
N GLY A 65 -10.48 3.12 -9.07
CA GLY A 65 -10.74 1.84 -9.72
C GLY A 65 -9.99 1.78 -11.03
N TRP A 66 -9.67 0.59 -11.50
CA TRP A 66 -9.26 0.40 -12.87
C TRP A 66 -9.82 -0.91 -13.42
N ASN A 67 -10.52 -0.80 -14.54
CA ASN A 67 -10.92 -1.93 -15.38
C ASN A 67 -10.52 -1.58 -16.81
N PRO A 68 -10.14 -2.55 -17.67
CA PRO A 68 -10.05 -2.30 -19.10
C PRO A 68 -11.35 -1.70 -19.66
N PRO A 69 -11.30 -0.94 -20.77
CA PRO A 69 -12.45 -0.18 -21.26
C PRO A 69 -13.62 -1.08 -21.69
N ARG A 70 -13.38 -2.37 -21.97
CA ARG A 70 -14.41 -3.35 -22.27
C ARG A 70 -14.62 -4.28 -21.07
N HIS A 71 -15.87 -4.63 -20.80
CA HIS A 71 -16.24 -5.49 -19.67
C HIS A 71 -17.22 -6.59 -20.10
N LEU A 72 -16.96 -7.84 -19.71
CA LEU A 72 -17.70 -9.03 -20.19
C LEU A 72 -19.19 -9.03 -19.79
N TYR A 73 -19.55 -8.29 -18.74
CA TYR A 73 -20.89 -8.34 -18.13
C TYR A 73 -21.81 -7.17 -18.52
N THR A 74 -21.36 -6.23 -19.37
CA THR A 74 -22.14 -5.05 -19.76
C THR A 74 -21.85 -4.62 -21.20
N ASP A 75 -22.83 -3.99 -21.85
CA ASP A 75 -22.68 -3.38 -23.18
C ASP A 75 -22.09 -1.96 -23.12
N GLN A 76 -21.84 -1.46 -21.91
CA GLN A 76 -21.29 -0.14 -21.65
C GLN A 76 -19.77 -0.22 -21.51
N ILE A 77 -19.08 0.53 -22.36
CA ILE A 77 -17.61 0.66 -22.37
C ILE A 77 -17.18 1.89 -21.56
N TYR A 78 -15.89 1.97 -21.23
CA TYR A 78 -15.27 3.05 -20.47
C TYR A 78 -15.92 3.25 -19.09
N LYS A 79 -15.92 2.18 -18.29
CA LYS A 79 -16.44 2.19 -16.92
C LYS A 79 -15.50 1.53 -15.92
N VAL A 80 -15.37 2.12 -14.75
CA VAL A 80 -14.73 1.55 -13.56
C VAL A 80 -15.76 0.96 -12.61
N TRP A 81 -15.38 -0.09 -11.88
CA TRP A 81 -16.26 -0.84 -10.96
C TRP A 81 -17.55 -1.39 -11.60
N GLY A 82 -17.60 -1.48 -12.93
CA GLY A 82 -18.76 -1.96 -13.70
C GLY A 82 -19.81 -0.88 -14.02
N ASP A 83 -19.88 0.21 -13.26
CA ASP A 83 -20.99 1.17 -13.33
C ASP A 83 -20.59 2.64 -13.47
N LEU A 84 -19.45 3.06 -12.93
CA LEU A 84 -19.04 4.48 -12.96
C LEU A 84 -18.33 4.78 -14.28
N PRO A 85 -18.67 5.89 -14.96
CA PRO A 85 -17.97 6.27 -16.19
C PRO A 85 -16.50 6.57 -15.90
N TYR A 86 -15.64 6.32 -16.90
CA TYR A 86 -14.25 6.78 -16.85
C TYR A 86 -14.20 8.29 -16.65
N GLU A 87 -13.30 8.71 -15.78
CA GLU A 87 -12.85 10.09 -15.64
C GLU A 87 -11.51 10.30 -16.36
N ASP A 88 -11.00 11.53 -16.38
CA ASP A 88 -9.76 11.88 -17.08
C ASP A 88 -8.57 10.99 -16.65
N GLY A 89 -8.46 10.66 -15.36
CA GLY A 89 -7.40 9.79 -14.86
C GLY A 89 -7.48 8.36 -15.41
N ASP A 90 -8.71 7.84 -15.59
CA ASP A 90 -8.93 6.53 -16.20
C ASP A 90 -8.56 6.56 -17.69
N TYR A 91 -8.92 7.62 -18.42
CA TYR A 91 -8.50 7.76 -19.82
C TYR A 91 -6.98 7.91 -19.96
N GLN A 92 -6.29 8.56 -19.02
CA GLN A 92 -4.82 8.59 -19.03
C GLN A 92 -4.20 7.22 -18.78
N ALA A 93 -4.73 6.46 -17.80
CA ALA A 93 -4.31 5.08 -17.57
C ALA A 93 -4.55 4.24 -18.83
N HIS A 94 -5.72 4.38 -19.44
CA HIS A 94 -6.07 3.72 -20.68
C HIS A 94 -5.06 4.01 -21.80
N ALA A 95 -4.76 5.29 -22.03
CA ALA A 95 -3.86 5.75 -23.07
C ALA A 95 -2.41 5.30 -22.84
N LEU A 96 -1.96 5.28 -21.57
CA LEU A 96 -0.65 4.75 -21.20
C LEU A 96 -0.59 3.24 -21.47
N PHE A 97 -1.57 2.47 -21.00
CA PHE A 97 -1.64 1.03 -21.25
C PHE A 97 -1.73 0.69 -22.74
N SER A 98 -2.46 1.48 -23.54
CA SER A 98 -2.52 1.30 -24.99
C SER A 98 -1.16 1.60 -25.66
N LEU A 99 -0.36 2.49 -25.09
CA LEU A 99 1.01 2.76 -25.57
C LEU A 99 1.97 1.61 -25.24
N ILE A 100 1.92 1.05 -24.03
CA ILE A 100 2.85 0.00 -23.57
C ILE A 100 2.41 -1.42 -23.97
N TYR A 101 1.10 -1.64 -24.12
CA TYR A 101 0.45 -2.89 -24.50
C TYR A 101 -0.58 -2.65 -25.64
N PRO A 102 -0.14 -2.36 -26.88
CA PRO A 102 -1.04 -1.94 -27.95
C PRO A 102 -2.17 -2.95 -28.25
N GLY A 103 -3.42 -2.50 -28.19
CA GLY A 103 -4.56 -3.35 -28.49
C GLY A 103 -5.03 -4.26 -27.35
N TYR A 104 -4.49 -4.12 -26.13
CA TYR A 104 -4.93 -4.86 -24.95
C TYR A 104 -6.44 -4.69 -24.66
N GLU A 105 -7.02 -3.56 -25.06
CA GLU A 105 -8.45 -3.27 -24.92
C GLU A 105 -9.36 -4.27 -25.65
N ASN A 106 -8.81 -5.08 -26.56
CA ASN A 106 -9.53 -6.11 -27.28
C ASN A 106 -9.67 -7.44 -26.51
N ALA A 107 -9.00 -7.56 -25.35
CA ALA A 107 -8.98 -8.79 -24.55
C ALA A 107 -10.39 -9.26 -24.19
N GLY A 108 -10.68 -10.53 -24.49
CA GLY A 108 -11.97 -11.17 -24.17
C GLY A 108 -13.11 -10.91 -25.16
N PHE A 109 -12.90 -10.12 -26.21
CA PHE A 109 -13.95 -9.76 -27.18
C PHE A 109 -13.75 -10.31 -28.59
N TYR A 110 -12.58 -10.90 -28.84
CA TYR A 110 -12.25 -11.57 -30.09
C TYR A 110 -12.00 -13.05 -29.84
N ARG A 111 -12.30 -13.87 -30.85
CA ARG A 111 -12.14 -15.34 -30.79
C ARG A 111 -10.75 -15.81 -31.23
N ASP A 112 -9.75 -14.95 -31.09
CA ASP A 112 -8.41 -15.16 -31.66
C ASP A 112 -7.27 -14.72 -30.74
N GLU A 113 -7.55 -14.64 -29.44
CA GLU A 113 -6.61 -14.26 -28.37
C GLU A 113 -6.00 -12.86 -28.50
N ARG A 114 -6.36 -12.06 -29.52
CA ARG A 114 -5.88 -10.68 -29.61
C ARG A 114 -6.32 -9.89 -28.38
N GLY A 115 -5.41 -9.05 -27.89
CA GLY A 115 -5.59 -8.28 -26.66
C GLY A 115 -5.23 -9.06 -25.39
N PHE A 116 -5.37 -10.39 -25.36
CA PHE A 116 -4.70 -11.22 -24.33
C PHE A 116 -3.22 -11.40 -24.66
N LEU A 117 -2.94 -11.62 -25.96
CA LEU A 117 -1.60 -11.68 -26.51
C LEU A 117 -1.34 -10.40 -27.31
N THR A 118 -0.51 -9.52 -26.78
CA THR A 118 -0.15 -8.25 -27.42
C THR A 118 1.36 -8.06 -27.47
N ALA A 119 1.83 -7.28 -28.45
CA ALA A 119 3.22 -6.85 -28.51
C ALA A 119 3.58 -6.00 -27.27
N THR A 120 4.86 -6.03 -26.91
CA THR A 120 5.39 -5.20 -25.81
C THR A 120 6.54 -4.37 -26.40
N PRO A 121 6.26 -3.25 -27.10
CA PRO A 121 7.27 -2.49 -27.83
C PRO A 121 8.41 -1.95 -26.96
N TYR A 122 8.20 -1.86 -25.64
CA TYR A 122 9.18 -1.43 -24.64
C TYR A 122 9.59 -2.58 -23.69
N GLY A 123 9.14 -3.80 -23.97
CA GLY A 123 9.25 -4.96 -23.08
C GLY A 123 8.11 -4.96 -22.06
N ASP A 124 7.90 -6.11 -21.43
CA ASP A 124 7.02 -6.23 -20.27
C ASP A 124 7.80 -5.73 -19.04
N ILE A 125 7.81 -4.41 -18.84
CA ILE A 125 8.71 -3.70 -17.91
C ILE A 125 7.99 -2.96 -16.77
N ALA A 126 6.66 -3.03 -16.74
CA ALA A 126 5.83 -2.13 -15.93
C ALA A 126 5.16 -2.87 -14.78
N ASP A 127 5.35 -2.36 -13.56
CA ASP A 127 4.47 -2.65 -12.42
C ASP A 127 3.51 -1.49 -12.18
N VAL A 128 2.35 -1.80 -11.61
CA VAL A 128 1.40 -0.78 -11.14
C VAL A 128 1.52 -0.68 -9.61
N LEU A 129 1.79 0.53 -9.13
CA LEU A 129 1.80 0.87 -7.72
C LEU A 129 0.64 1.81 -7.41
N LEU A 130 0.11 1.72 -6.18
CA LEU A 130 -0.92 2.62 -5.69
C LEU A 130 -0.30 3.70 -4.80
N SER A 131 -1.04 4.78 -4.54
CA SER A 131 -0.55 5.93 -3.76
C SER A 131 -0.26 5.62 -2.29
N ASP A 132 -0.65 4.43 -1.82
CA ASP A 132 -0.27 3.87 -0.52
C ASP A 132 1.05 3.08 -0.57
N THR A 133 1.77 3.04 -1.70
CA THR A 133 3.04 2.34 -1.81
C THR A 133 4.08 2.91 -0.84
N ALA A 134 4.81 2.03 -0.16
CA ALA A 134 5.88 2.46 0.74
C ALA A 134 7.01 3.14 -0.06
N PRO A 135 7.58 4.27 0.40
CA PRO A 135 8.64 4.98 -0.32
C PRO A 135 9.87 4.13 -0.66
N GLU A 136 10.17 3.11 0.14
CA GLU A 136 11.26 2.16 -0.08
C GLU A 136 10.98 1.21 -1.26
N ILE A 137 9.72 0.86 -1.51
CA ILE A 137 9.33 0.04 -2.67
C ILE A 137 9.52 0.86 -3.95
N LEU A 138 9.09 2.12 -3.93
CA LEU A 138 9.22 3.02 -5.08
C LEU A 138 10.68 3.20 -5.52
N GLN A 139 11.64 3.08 -4.61
CA GLN A 139 13.09 3.16 -4.90
C GLN A 139 13.65 1.98 -5.71
N ASN A 140 12.87 0.91 -5.93
CA ASN A 140 13.28 -0.19 -6.81
C ASN A 140 13.12 0.12 -8.30
N TYR A 141 12.45 1.22 -8.62
CA TYR A 141 12.15 1.61 -10.00
C TYR A 141 13.11 2.72 -10.47
N GLU A 142 13.32 2.81 -11.77
CA GLU A 142 14.12 3.89 -12.39
C GLU A 142 13.21 5.02 -12.87
N LEU A 143 12.02 4.67 -13.34
CA LEU A 143 11.02 5.58 -13.88
C LEU A 143 9.69 5.40 -13.14
N CYS A 144 9.11 6.51 -12.69
CA CYS A 144 7.77 6.56 -12.13
C CYS A 144 6.88 7.44 -13.02
N VAL A 145 5.85 6.87 -13.63
CA VAL A 145 4.81 7.63 -14.35
C VAL A 145 3.63 7.84 -13.40
N VAL A 146 3.43 9.09 -12.99
CA VAL A 146 2.33 9.50 -12.13
C VAL A 146 1.14 9.87 -13.02
N LEU A 147 0.06 9.09 -12.89
CA LEU A 147 -1.20 9.38 -13.56
C LEU A 147 -2.01 10.40 -12.76
N SER A 148 -2.75 11.27 -13.45
CA SER A 148 -3.47 12.37 -12.81
C SER A 148 -4.80 11.90 -12.24
N SER A 149 -4.87 11.97 -10.92
CA SER A 149 -6.00 11.68 -10.01
C SER A 149 -5.47 11.45 -8.59
N ILE A 150 -4.14 11.31 -8.44
CA ILE A 150 -3.49 11.21 -7.13
C ILE A 150 -3.71 12.50 -6.34
N SER A 151 -4.31 12.34 -5.17
CA SER A 151 -4.53 13.43 -4.23
C SER A 151 -3.20 13.97 -3.72
N LEU A 152 -3.08 15.31 -3.67
CA LEU A 152 -1.95 15.96 -3.02
C LEU A 152 -1.97 15.63 -1.53
N SER A 153 -0.88 15.03 -1.04
CA SER A 153 -0.62 14.86 0.40
C SER A 153 0.85 15.12 0.70
N LEU A 154 1.14 15.51 1.94
CA LEU A 154 2.50 15.67 2.44
C LEU A 154 3.28 14.36 2.36
N GLU A 155 2.59 13.24 2.61
CA GLU A 155 3.16 11.90 2.52
C GLU A 155 3.59 11.55 1.09
N MET A 156 2.71 11.77 0.10
CA MET A 156 3.03 11.52 -1.31
C MET A 156 4.18 12.41 -1.80
N LEU A 157 4.16 13.70 -1.44
CA LEU A 157 5.29 14.60 -1.74
C LEU A 157 6.61 14.12 -1.14
N SER A 158 6.58 13.63 0.10
CA SER A 158 7.75 13.06 0.77
C SER A 158 8.28 11.83 0.04
N ALA A 159 7.39 10.92 -0.38
CA ALA A 159 7.72 9.70 -1.12
C ALA A 159 8.39 10.02 -2.47
N LEU A 160 7.78 10.91 -3.27
CA LEU A 160 8.33 11.32 -4.56
C LEU A 160 9.67 12.05 -4.43
N ARG A 161 9.86 12.86 -3.37
CA ARG A 161 11.17 13.47 -3.08
C ARG A 161 12.22 12.44 -2.69
N SER A 162 11.86 11.43 -1.90
CA SER A 162 12.77 10.32 -1.57
C SER A 162 13.21 9.60 -2.84
N PHE A 163 12.27 9.35 -3.76
CA PHE A 163 12.56 8.74 -5.06
C PHE A 163 13.53 9.57 -5.90
N LEU A 164 13.32 10.88 -6.01
CA LEU A 164 14.23 11.79 -6.73
C LEU A 164 15.64 11.84 -6.10
N ARG A 165 15.74 11.83 -4.77
CA ARG A 165 17.03 11.75 -4.06
C ARG A 165 17.79 10.46 -4.35
N SER A 166 17.08 9.37 -4.62
CA SER A 166 17.67 8.09 -5.01
C SER A 166 18.11 8.02 -6.48
N GLY A 167 17.85 9.07 -7.28
CA GLY A 167 18.19 9.13 -8.70
C GLY A 167 17.03 8.84 -9.65
N GLY A 168 15.81 8.67 -9.13
CA GLY A 168 14.64 8.32 -9.93
C GLY A 168 14.21 9.41 -10.93
N HIS A 169 13.52 9.00 -11.98
CA HIS A 169 12.88 9.88 -12.97
C HIS A 169 11.38 9.87 -12.79
N ILE A 170 10.76 11.04 -12.56
CA ILE A 170 9.30 11.16 -12.47
C ILE A 170 8.75 11.80 -13.75
N LEU A 171 7.76 11.15 -14.36
CA LEU A 171 6.90 11.70 -15.41
C LEU A 171 5.54 12.02 -14.81
N LEU A 172 5.05 13.24 -15.03
CA LEU A 172 3.79 13.68 -14.46
C LEU A 172 3.08 14.69 -15.36
N PHE A 173 1.76 14.76 -15.20
CA PHE A 173 0.90 15.75 -15.84
C PHE A 173 0.69 16.95 -14.91
N ASP A 174 0.23 18.08 -15.45
CA ASP A 174 -0.07 19.24 -14.62
C ASP A 174 -1.20 18.92 -13.63
N GLY A 175 -1.13 19.50 -12.43
CA GLY A 175 -2.05 19.25 -11.33
C GLY A 175 -1.49 19.73 -9.99
N GLU A 176 -2.27 19.67 -8.91
CA GLU A 176 -1.84 20.21 -7.61
C GLU A 176 -0.59 19.51 -7.05
N LEU A 177 -0.50 18.18 -7.21
CA LEU A 177 0.68 17.40 -6.84
C LEU A 177 1.91 17.83 -7.63
N ALA A 178 1.75 17.99 -8.95
CA ALA A 178 2.80 18.45 -9.85
C ALA A 178 3.33 19.82 -9.46
N GLN A 179 2.42 20.79 -9.28
CA GLN A 179 2.76 22.15 -8.91
C GLN A 179 3.47 22.21 -7.56
N SER A 180 2.96 21.45 -6.58
CA SER A 180 3.56 21.39 -5.25
C SER A 180 4.96 20.78 -5.29
N LEU A 181 5.15 19.70 -6.04
CA LEU A 181 6.46 19.07 -6.20
C LEU A 181 7.46 19.99 -6.93
N LEU A 182 7.05 20.62 -8.04
CA LEU A 182 7.90 21.55 -8.79
C LEU A 182 8.28 22.77 -7.95
N ALA A 183 7.36 23.29 -7.13
CA ALA A 183 7.63 24.40 -6.22
C ALA A 183 8.70 24.08 -5.16
N GLN A 184 8.77 22.83 -4.67
CA GLN A 184 9.82 22.40 -3.72
C GLN A 184 11.24 22.51 -4.29
N TYR A 185 11.37 22.51 -5.62
CA TYR A 185 12.65 22.63 -6.34
C TYR A 185 12.81 23.99 -7.05
N GLY A 186 11.87 24.94 -6.88
CA GLY A 186 11.91 26.23 -7.57
C GLY A 186 11.80 26.12 -9.09
N LEU A 187 11.16 25.06 -9.60
CA LEU A 187 11.02 24.77 -11.03
C LEU A 187 9.80 25.49 -11.64
N PRO A 188 9.82 25.78 -12.95
CA PRO A 188 8.73 26.46 -13.63
C PRO A 188 7.49 25.55 -13.73
N GLY A 189 6.58 25.69 -12.77
CA GLY A 189 5.39 24.86 -12.58
C GLY A 189 4.57 24.54 -13.82
N HIS A 190 4.42 25.48 -14.76
CA HIS A 190 3.44 25.36 -15.84
C HIS A 190 4.04 25.13 -17.24
N LYS A 191 5.34 24.96 -17.42
CA LYS A 191 5.90 24.82 -18.79
C LYS A 191 6.35 23.39 -18.98
N PRO A 192 5.75 22.58 -19.89
CA PRO A 192 6.24 21.23 -20.17
C PRO A 192 7.75 21.21 -20.44
N GLY A 193 8.44 20.23 -19.88
CA GLY A 193 9.89 20.19 -19.88
C GLY A 193 10.45 19.15 -18.91
N THR A 194 11.77 18.96 -18.96
CA THR A 194 12.50 18.07 -18.06
C THR A 194 13.56 18.88 -17.32
N TRP A 195 13.66 18.71 -16.01
CA TRP A 195 14.62 19.41 -15.17
C TRP A 195 15.28 18.46 -14.16
N PRO A 196 16.55 18.70 -13.80
CA PRO A 196 17.18 17.99 -12.69
C PRO A 196 16.50 18.34 -11.36
N ALA A 197 16.39 17.35 -10.47
CA ALA A 197 15.86 17.50 -9.12
C ALA A 197 16.55 16.50 -8.18
N ASP A 198 17.33 17.00 -7.21
CA ASP A 198 18.28 16.21 -6.41
C ASP A 198 19.22 15.37 -7.32
N ALA A 199 19.32 14.06 -7.13
CA ALA A 199 20.10 13.16 -7.98
C ALA A 199 19.34 12.68 -9.22
N GLY A 200 18.02 12.91 -9.26
CA GLY A 200 17.11 12.48 -10.30
C GLY A 200 16.64 13.61 -11.19
N ARG A 201 15.47 13.42 -11.82
CA ARG A 201 14.87 14.41 -12.72
C ARG A 201 13.35 14.32 -12.76
N ILE A 202 12.70 15.44 -13.06
CA ILE A 202 11.25 15.56 -13.21
C ILE A 202 10.94 15.97 -14.65
N THR A 203 9.99 15.29 -15.28
CA THR A 203 9.40 15.68 -16.56
C THR A 203 7.92 16.01 -16.40
N LEU A 204 7.57 17.27 -16.67
CA LEU A 204 6.18 17.69 -16.83
C LEU A 204 5.79 17.46 -18.29
N LEU A 205 4.86 16.55 -18.54
CA LEU A 205 4.48 16.11 -19.88
C LEU A 205 3.58 17.11 -20.62
N SER A 206 2.65 17.74 -19.92
CA SER A 206 1.65 18.65 -20.52
C SER A 206 1.18 19.72 -19.54
N ARG A 207 0.50 20.74 -20.07
CA ARG A 207 -0.41 21.61 -19.30
C ARG A 207 -1.77 20.91 -19.28
N GLY A 208 -2.27 20.58 -18.10
CA GLY A 208 -3.44 19.74 -17.89
C GLY A 208 -3.18 18.23 -18.05
N ASN A 209 -4.26 17.47 -18.27
CA ASN A 209 -4.26 16.01 -18.32
C ASN A 209 -3.58 15.40 -19.57
N GLY A 210 -3.21 16.20 -20.56
CA GLY A 210 -2.52 15.72 -21.77
C GLY A 210 -3.39 14.87 -22.72
N LEU A 211 -4.69 14.76 -22.45
CA LEU A 211 -5.64 14.05 -23.31
C LEU A 211 -6.15 14.98 -24.41
N VAL A 212 -6.30 14.44 -25.61
CA VAL A 212 -6.94 15.08 -26.75
C VAL A 212 -8.06 14.19 -27.27
N SER A 213 -9.12 14.80 -27.81
CA SER A 213 -10.17 14.03 -28.47
C SER A 213 -9.64 13.47 -29.79
N SER A 214 -9.66 12.14 -29.89
CA SER A 214 -9.25 11.39 -31.08
C SER A 214 -10.45 10.96 -31.93
N CYS A 215 -11.61 10.80 -31.29
CA CYS A 215 -12.89 10.58 -31.96
C CYS A 215 -14.06 10.94 -31.04
N GLU A 216 -15.28 10.97 -31.58
CA GLU A 216 -16.50 11.09 -30.77
C GLU A 216 -16.62 9.91 -29.78
N PRO A 217 -17.08 10.15 -28.54
CA PRO A 217 -17.36 9.08 -27.57
C PRO A 217 -18.32 8.06 -28.15
N ALA A 218 -17.86 6.81 -28.28
CA ALA A 218 -18.76 5.73 -28.60
C ALA A 218 -19.78 5.56 -27.47
N GLY A 219 -21.07 5.42 -27.83
CA GLY A 219 -22.13 5.08 -26.88
C GLY A 219 -22.04 3.62 -26.45
N LYS A 220 -23.19 2.93 -26.34
CA LYS A 220 -23.21 1.47 -26.19
C LYS A 220 -22.59 0.82 -27.43
N ASP A 221 -21.36 0.33 -27.33
CA ASP A 221 -20.65 -0.27 -28.46
C ASP A 221 -19.72 -1.43 -28.09
N ASN A 222 -20.10 -2.22 -27.08
CA ASN A 222 -19.31 -3.39 -26.68
C ASN A 222 -19.61 -4.64 -27.52
N LYS A 223 -19.46 -4.57 -28.85
CA LYS A 223 -19.77 -5.71 -29.74
C LYS A 223 -18.57 -6.66 -29.92
N PRO A 224 -18.77 -7.99 -29.79
CA PRO A 224 -17.72 -8.96 -30.08
C PRO A 224 -17.19 -8.86 -31.51
N ASN A 225 -15.89 -9.07 -31.68
CA ASN A 225 -15.15 -9.00 -32.94
C ASN A 225 -15.14 -7.62 -33.66
N GLU A 226 -15.60 -6.57 -33.00
CA GLU A 226 -15.51 -5.18 -33.49
C GLU A 226 -14.55 -4.38 -32.58
N PRO A 227 -13.71 -3.49 -33.15
CA PRO A 227 -12.85 -2.63 -32.37
C PRO A 227 -13.69 -1.55 -31.69
N ILE A 228 -13.24 -1.06 -30.54
CA ILE A 228 -13.86 0.10 -29.89
C ILE A 228 -13.15 1.38 -30.31
N ALA A 229 -13.91 2.48 -30.36
CA ALA A 229 -13.33 3.80 -30.58
C ALA A 229 -12.59 4.26 -29.32
N MET A 230 -11.42 4.88 -29.46
CA MET A 230 -10.65 5.49 -28.37
C MET A 230 -10.92 7.00 -28.38
N PRO A 231 -11.85 7.52 -27.55
CA PRO A 231 -12.34 8.89 -27.68
C PRO A 231 -11.36 9.93 -27.13
N LEU A 232 -10.59 9.55 -26.11
CA LEU A 232 -9.55 10.36 -25.52
C LEU A 232 -8.24 9.58 -25.53
N ASP A 233 -7.17 10.22 -25.98
CA ASP A 233 -5.84 9.64 -26.12
C ASP A 233 -4.78 10.71 -25.90
N PHE A 234 -3.53 10.32 -25.70
CA PHE A 234 -2.42 11.26 -25.62
C PHE A 234 -2.11 11.87 -27.00
N SER A 235 -1.72 13.15 -27.00
CA SER A 235 -1.20 13.78 -28.22
C SER A 235 0.06 13.07 -28.73
N PRO A 236 0.39 13.15 -30.03
CA PRO A 236 1.60 12.55 -30.58
C PRO A 236 2.89 12.99 -29.86
N GLU A 237 2.95 14.25 -29.43
CA GLU A 237 4.10 14.81 -28.70
C GLU A 237 4.26 14.17 -27.32
N ILE A 238 3.15 13.97 -26.60
CA ILE A 238 3.15 13.31 -25.29
C ILE A 238 3.54 11.84 -25.43
N LYS A 239 2.96 11.13 -26.41
CA LYS A 239 3.35 9.74 -26.72
C LYS A 239 4.84 9.64 -27.02
N ALA A 240 5.38 10.56 -27.82
CA ALA A 240 6.81 10.58 -28.13
C ALA A 240 7.67 10.85 -26.88
N ALA A 241 7.25 11.74 -25.99
CA ALA A 241 7.97 12.02 -24.75
C ALA A 241 7.97 10.81 -23.79
N ILE A 242 6.82 10.14 -23.61
CA ILE A 242 6.74 8.92 -22.81
C ILE A 242 7.56 7.81 -23.47
N ALA A 243 7.41 7.58 -24.78
CA ALA A 243 8.16 6.58 -25.53
C ALA A 243 9.68 6.76 -25.42
N ALA A 244 10.17 8.01 -25.46
CA ALA A 244 11.59 8.31 -25.26
C ALA A 244 12.06 7.90 -23.86
N ALA A 245 11.29 8.22 -22.81
CA ALA A 245 11.62 7.80 -21.45
C ALA A 245 11.59 6.28 -21.28
N LEU A 246 10.64 5.59 -21.92
CA LEU A 246 10.58 4.11 -21.91
C LEU A 246 11.73 3.46 -22.67
N ASP A 247 12.13 4.04 -23.81
CA ASP A 247 13.27 3.55 -24.59
C ASP A 247 14.60 3.68 -23.81
N GLU A 248 14.73 4.66 -22.90
CA GLU A 248 15.89 4.80 -22.01
C GLU A 248 16.02 3.63 -21.01
N LEU A 249 14.92 2.94 -20.68
CA LEU A 249 14.91 1.78 -19.77
C LEU A 249 15.35 0.48 -20.44
N ALA A 250 15.50 0.44 -21.76
CA ALA A 250 15.80 -0.79 -22.47
C ALA A 250 17.24 -1.28 -22.21
N LEU A 251 17.40 -2.52 -21.75
CA LEU A 251 18.71 -3.19 -21.70
C LEU A 251 19.08 -3.74 -23.09
N ILE A 252 18.15 -4.52 -23.64
CA ILE A 252 18.15 -5.12 -24.97
C ILE A 252 16.71 -5.11 -25.49
N ARG A 253 16.52 -5.21 -26.80
CA ARG A 253 15.19 -5.41 -27.39
C ARG A 253 15.24 -6.17 -28.70
N PRO A 254 14.20 -6.94 -29.08
CA PRO A 254 14.03 -7.35 -30.47
C PRO A 254 13.89 -6.11 -31.36
N ASN A 255 14.55 -6.11 -32.52
CA ASN A 255 14.44 -5.03 -33.51
C ASN A 255 13.04 -4.91 -34.16
N ASN A 256 12.13 -5.84 -33.86
CA ASN A 256 10.76 -5.82 -34.32
C ASN A 256 9.81 -5.57 -33.14
N ARG A 257 9.26 -4.36 -33.07
CA ARG A 257 8.36 -3.91 -31.99
C ARG A 257 6.98 -4.61 -31.97
N SER A 258 6.65 -5.43 -32.96
CA SER A 258 5.42 -6.26 -32.95
C SER A 258 5.56 -7.56 -32.16
N LEU A 259 6.76 -7.85 -31.64
CA LEU A 259 7.01 -8.98 -30.76
C LEU A 259 6.74 -8.61 -29.30
N GLN A 260 6.30 -9.59 -28.53
CA GLN A 260 6.31 -9.52 -27.08
C GLN A 260 7.66 -10.02 -26.57
N TYR A 261 8.20 -9.40 -25.53
CA TYR A 261 9.39 -9.91 -24.87
C TYR A 261 9.45 -9.50 -23.39
N SER A 262 10.09 -10.36 -22.61
CA SER A 262 10.37 -10.11 -21.19
C SER A 262 11.78 -10.53 -20.83
N ILE A 263 12.34 -9.90 -19.81
CA ILE A 263 13.72 -10.09 -19.38
C ILE A 263 13.75 -10.49 -17.91
N ALA A 264 14.57 -11.48 -17.59
CA ALA A 264 14.94 -11.82 -16.22
C ALA A 264 16.46 -11.86 -16.06
N LEU A 265 16.96 -11.35 -14.94
CA LEU A 265 18.38 -11.33 -14.61
C LEU A 265 18.77 -12.61 -13.84
N ARG A 266 19.73 -13.34 -14.39
CA ARG A 266 20.35 -14.54 -13.79
C ARG A 266 21.76 -14.25 -13.28
N ARG A 267 22.17 -14.97 -12.24
CA ARG A 267 23.52 -14.92 -11.62
C ARG A 267 23.90 -13.47 -11.24
N GLN A 268 25.17 -13.19 -10.93
CA GLN A 268 25.69 -11.88 -10.50
C GLN A 268 25.60 -10.80 -11.62
N GLY A 269 24.41 -10.50 -12.15
CA GLY A 269 24.13 -9.34 -13.02
C GLY A 269 24.52 -9.44 -14.50
N ASN A 270 25.19 -10.52 -14.94
CA ASN A 270 25.79 -10.57 -16.29
C ASN A 270 25.08 -11.49 -17.30
N GLU A 271 24.12 -12.31 -16.87
CA GLU A 271 23.36 -13.21 -17.75
C GLU A 271 21.88 -12.78 -17.75
N LEU A 272 21.35 -12.46 -18.93
CA LEU A 272 19.94 -12.16 -19.13
C LEU A 272 19.23 -13.37 -19.74
N LEU A 273 18.07 -13.71 -19.18
CA LEU A 273 17.12 -14.59 -19.84
C LEU A 273 16.08 -13.73 -20.55
N CYS A 274 15.96 -13.87 -21.86
CA CYS A 274 15.00 -13.15 -22.68
C CYS A 274 14.00 -14.13 -23.28
N LEU A 275 12.72 -13.98 -22.93
CA LEU A 275 11.62 -14.67 -23.59
C LEU A 275 11.11 -13.76 -24.70
N VAL A 276 10.90 -14.31 -25.90
CA VAL A 276 10.33 -13.61 -27.05
C VAL A 276 9.12 -14.40 -27.53
N ALA A 277 7.98 -13.74 -27.67
CA ALA A 277 6.74 -14.32 -28.15
C ALA A 277 6.26 -13.60 -29.41
N ASN A 278 5.81 -14.38 -30.38
CA ASN A 278 5.22 -13.87 -31.61
C ASN A 278 3.71 -14.06 -31.59
N ASN A 279 3.01 -12.99 -31.21
CA ASN A 279 1.55 -12.98 -31.12
C ASN A 279 0.86 -12.79 -32.48
N ASN A 280 1.63 -12.78 -33.58
CA ASN A 280 1.12 -12.57 -34.93
C ASN A 280 0.82 -13.90 -35.64
N ALA A 281 -0.02 -13.82 -36.66
CA ALA A 281 -0.37 -14.94 -37.53
C ALA A 281 0.68 -15.28 -38.61
N ARG A 282 1.88 -14.68 -38.53
CA ARG A 282 2.97 -14.86 -39.51
C ARG A 282 4.31 -15.09 -38.84
N ASP A 283 5.20 -15.81 -39.51
CA ASP A 283 6.60 -15.92 -39.13
C ASP A 283 7.26 -14.53 -39.10
N ILE A 284 8.12 -14.31 -38.11
CA ILE A 284 8.88 -13.07 -37.95
C ILE A 284 10.36 -13.38 -37.86
N ILE A 285 11.16 -12.61 -38.61
CA ILE A 285 12.61 -12.58 -38.45
C ILE A 285 12.96 -11.38 -37.57
N PHE A 286 13.81 -11.61 -36.56
CA PHE A 286 14.28 -10.57 -35.66
C PHE A 286 15.75 -10.77 -35.27
N SER A 287 16.32 -9.73 -34.68
CA SER A 287 17.63 -9.76 -34.02
C SER A 287 17.56 -8.95 -32.73
N PHE A 288 18.49 -9.17 -31.81
CA PHE A 288 18.57 -8.38 -30.58
C PHE A 288 19.40 -7.11 -30.81
N GLU A 289 18.80 -5.98 -30.48
CA GLU A 289 19.45 -4.68 -30.42
C GLU A 289 19.88 -4.40 -28.98
N PRO A 290 21.19 -4.29 -28.70
CA PRO A 290 21.65 -3.77 -27.42
C PRO A 290 21.30 -2.29 -27.29
N ALA A 291 20.82 -1.89 -26.11
CA ALA A 291 20.53 -0.48 -25.78
C ALA A 291 21.48 0.04 -24.69
N ALA A 292 21.34 -0.43 -23.45
CA ALA A 292 22.21 -0.02 -22.34
C ALA A 292 23.44 -0.93 -22.14
N CYS A 293 23.52 -2.08 -22.83
CA CYS A 293 24.57 -3.10 -22.63
C CYS A 293 25.23 -3.54 -23.94
N ARG A 294 26.20 -4.46 -23.87
CA ARG A 294 26.78 -5.17 -25.03
C ARG A 294 26.52 -6.67 -24.90
N ILE A 295 25.97 -7.28 -25.95
CA ILE A 295 25.75 -8.72 -26.02
C ILE A 295 27.08 -9.41 -26.40
N GLN A 296 27.61 -10.25 -25.50
CA GLN A 296 28.83 -11.04 -25.73
C GLN A 296 28.51 -12.37 -26.40
N SER A 297 27.49 -13.06 -25.91
CA SER A 297 26.96 -14.30 -26.46
C SER A 297 25.44 -14.31 -26.40
N CYS A 298 24.83 -15.03 -27.33
CA CYS A 298 23.41 -15.33 -27.31
C CYS A 298 23.26 -16.83 -27.60
N ARG A 299 22.65 -17.54 -26.66
CA ARG A 299 22.36 -18.97 -26.73
C ARG A 299 20.85 -19.14 -26.65
N GLU A 300 20.27 -19.72 -27.67
CA GLU A 300 18.88 -20.16 -27.59
C GLU A 300 18.75 -21.35 -26.64
N ILE A 301 17.71 -21.32 -25.81
CA ILE A 301 17.31 -22.42 -24.95
C ILE A 301 16.07 -23.06 -25.59
N PRO A 302 16.18 -24.31 -26.08
CA PRO A 302 15.04 -25.01 -26.65
C PRO A 302 13.90 -25.17 -25.65
N ILE A 303 12.71 -24.71 -26.03
CA ILE A 303 11.45 -25.02 -25.35
C ILE A 303 10.89 -26.28 -26.01
N ASP A 304 10.54 -27.27 -25.19
CA ASP A 304 9.93 -28.50 -25.68
C ASP A 304 8.46 -28.24 -25.99
N ASP A 305 8.12 -28.27 -27.27
CA ASP A 305 6.78 -28.07 -27.77
C ASP A 305 6.03 -29.41 -27.80
N ALA A 306 5.43 -29.73 -26.66
CA ALA A 306 4.72 -30.99 -26.46
C ALA A 306 3.28 -30.98 -27.00
N VAL A 307 2.78 -29.85 -27.53
CA VAL A 307 1.34 -29.63 -27.73
C VAL A 307 0.94 -28.87 -29.00
N SER A 308 1.86 -28.32 -29.81
CA SER A 308 1.46 -27.53 -30.98
C SER A 308 0.64 -28.27 -32.04
N GLY A 309 0.77 -29.60 -32.09
CA GLY A 309 -0.04 -30.47 -32.95
C GLY A 309 -1.37 -30.91 -32.34
N GLU A 310 -1.70 -30.51 -31.12
CA GLU A 310 -2.94 -30.89 -30.44
C GLU A 310 -4.12 -29.98 -30.86
N GLU A 311 -5.32 -30.54 -30.87
CA GLU A 311 -6.55 -29.79 -31.15
C GLU A 311 -6.75 -28.67 -30.12
N GLY A 312 -7.08 -27.47 -30.59
CA GLY A 312 -7.26 -26.29 -29.75
C GLY A 312 -5.97 -25.58 -29.33
N TYR A 313 -4.80 -25.98 -29.86
CA TYR A 313 -3.55 -25.24 -29.63
C TYR A 313 -3.58 -23.84 -30.27
N LEU A 314 -4.00 -23.74 -31.53
CA LEU A 314 -4.24 -22.47 -32.21
C LEU A 314 -5.73 -22.13 -32.20
N PRO A 315 -6.10 -20.85 -32.04
CA PRO A 315 -7.45 -20.38 -32.33
C PRO A 315 -7.85 -20.70 -33.77
N ASP A 316 -9.08 -21.16 -33.98
CA ASP A 316 -9.59 -21.60 -35.30
C ASP A 316 -9.36 -20.58 -36.41
N VAL A 317 -9.48 -19.29 -36.10
CA VAL A 317 -9.31 -18.22 -37.10
C VAL A 317 -7.85 -17.96 -37.47
N LEU A 318 -6.89 -18.39 -36.65
CA LEU A 318 -5.46 -18.30 -36.95
C LEU A 318 -4.97 -19.48 -37.80
N ILE A 319 -5.62 -20.65 -37.73
CA ILE A 319 -5.20 -21.86 -38.46
C ILE A 319 -5.03 -21.61 -39.97
N PRO A 320 -5.98 -20.98 -40.70
CA PRO A 320 -5.79 -20.72 -42.14
C PRO A 320 -4.67 -19.72 -42.43
N ALA A 321 -4.48 -18.73 -41.55
CA ALA A 321 -3.45 -17.71 -41.73
C ALA A 321 -2.05 -18.28 -41.50
N VAL A 322 -1.90 -19.22 -40.56
CA VAL A 322 -0.64 -19.91 -40.28
C VAL A 322 -0.32 -20.96 -41.35
N THR A 323 -1.31 -21.75 -41.76
CA THR A 323 -1.08 -22.87 -42.71
C THR A 323 -0.82 -22.42 -44.16
N ASN A 324 -1.28 -21.23 -44.56
CA ASN A 324 -1.12 -20.71 -45.93
C ASN A 324 0.10 -19.79 -46.11
N GLN A 325 1.05 -19.77 -45.18
CA GLN A 325 2.24 -18.92 -45.31
C GLN A 325 3.18 -19.40 -46.42
N ALA A 326 3.76 -18.45 -47.14
CA ALA A 326 4.82 -18.72 -48.10
C ALA A 326 6.05 -19.32 -47.41
N ALA A 327 6.89 -20.02 -48.18
CA ALA A 327 8.15 -20.55 -47.66
C ALA A 327 8.97 -19.42 -47.01
N PRO A 328 9.44 -19.59 -45.77
CA PRO A 328 10.00 -18.50 -45.01
C PRO A 328 11.41 -18.12 -45.49
N ASP A 329 11.67 -16.81 -45.56
CA ASP A 329 12.92 -16.23 -46.05
C ASP A 329 14.16 -16.72 -45.28
N PRO A 330 15.31 -16.97 -45.95
CA PRO A 330 16.52 -17.43 -45.28
C PRO A 330 16.96 -16.46 -44.18
N VAL A 331 17.31 -17.01 -43.01
CA VAL A 331 17.71 -16.24 -41.84
C VAL A 331 19.19 -15.82 -41.99
N GLY A 332 19.45 -14.51 -41.90
CA GLY A 332 20.80 -13.97 -41.95
C GLY A 332 21.62 -14.28 -40.69
N LYS A 333 22.94 -14.06 -40.74
CA LYS A 333 23.82 -14.25 -39.59
C LYS A 333 23.40 -13.31 -38.43
N GLY A 334 23.16 -13.88 -37.25
CA GLY A 334 22.74 -13.12 -36.06
C GLY A 334 21.24 -12.77 -36.03
N GLN A 335 20.46 -13.30 -36.96
CA GLN A 335 19.00 -13.21 -36.96
C GLN A 335 18.39 -14.53 -36.49
N TYR A 336 17.16 -14.44 -36.00
CA TYR A 336 16.35 -15.53 -35.50
C TYR A 336 14.99 -15.48 -36.16
N ARG A 337 14.43 -16.66 -36.48
CA ARG A 337 13.04 -16.79 -36.92
C ARG A 337 12.18 -17.27 -35.77
N ILE A 338 11.03 -16.66 -35.56
CA ILE A 338 10.00 -17.14 -34.62
C ILE A 338 8.73 -17.39 -35.42
N ALA A 339 8.14 -18.58 -35.24
CA ALA A 339 6.95 -18.95 -35.99
C ALA A 339 5.74 -18.14 -35.53
N ALA A 340 4.65 -18.15 -36.30
CA ALA A 340 3.39 -17.57 -35.85
C ALA A 340 2.88 -18.25 -34.57
N ALA A 341 2.39 -17.47 -33.60
CA ALA A 341 1.90 -17.96 -32.30
C ALA A 341 2.91 -18.85 -31.53
N ASP A 342 4.19 -18.49 -31.61
CA ASP A 342 5.31 -19.23 -31.01
C ASP A 342 6.01 -18.41 -29.92
N VAL A 343 6.72 -19.11 -29.03
CA VAL A 343 7.52 -18.53 -27.94
C VAL A 343 8.91 -19.15 -27.96
N ARG A 344 9.94 -18.31 -27.85
CA ARG A 344 11.34 -18.72 -27.81
C ARG A 344 12.05 -18.12 -26.61
N LEU A 345 13.07 -18.82 -26.11
CA LEU A 345 13.83 -18.44 -24.93
C LEU A 345 15.32 -18.32 -25.25
N PHE A 346 15.96 -17.28 -24.77
CA PHE A 346 17.37 -16.99 -25.04
C PHE A 346 18.10 -16.66 -23.74
N ALA A 347 19.29 -17.20 -23.56
CA ALA A 347 20.27 -16.74 -22.57
C ALA A 347 21.28 -15.83 -23.28
N LEU A 348 21.41 -14.59 -22.80
CA LEU A 348 22.34 -13.60 -23.33
C LEU A 348 23.35 -13.25 -22.24
N ASP A 349 24.64 -13.44 -22.53
CA ASP A 349 25.69 -12.89 -21.69
C ASP A 349 25.94 -11.43 -22.12
N ILE A 350 25.93 -10.53 -21.16
CA ILE A 350 26.06 -9.09 -21.38
C ILE A 350 27.25 -8.49 -20.63
N SER A 351 27.66 -7.30 -21.08
CA SER A 351 28.67 -6.49 -20.40
C SER A 351 28.42 -5.00 -20.64
N GLY A 352 29.09 -4.14 -19.85
CA GLY A 352 28.99 -2.69 -20.00
C GLY A 352 27.81 -2.05 -19.25
N SER A 353 27.03 -2.84 -18.50
CA SER A 353 26.03 -2.36 -17.55
C SER A 353 26.27 -3.02 -16.21
N GLU A 354 26.22 -2.25 -15.12
CA GLU A 354 26.24 -2.79 -13.76
C GLU A 354 24.79 -3.01 -13.31
N LEU A 355 24.31 -4.24 -13.46
CA LEU A 355 22.97 -4.60 -13.02
C LEU A 355 23.02 -5.15 -11.59
N VAL A 356 22.17 -4.60 -10.73
CA VAL A 356 22.06 -5.01 -9.33
C VAL A 356 20.69 -5.62 -9.10
N ILE A 357 20.67 -6.89 -8.69
CA ILE A 357 19.43 -7.51 -8.21
C ILE A 357 19.18 -6.95 -6.80
N ARG A 358 18.08 -6.22 -6.63
CA ARG A 358 17.62 -5.77 -5.31
C ARG A 358 17.00 -6.95 -4.57
N GLU A 359 17.35 -7.08 -3.30
CA GLU A 359 16.65 -8.04 -2.43
C GLU A 359 15.19 -7.63 -2.29
N PRO A 360 14.25 -8.59 -2.14
CA PRO A 360 12.85 -8.29 -1.90
C PRO A 360 12.70 -7.33 -0.72
N TYR A 361 11.95 -6.26 -0.91
CA TYR A 361 11.64 -5.35 0.18
C TYR A 361 10.79 -6.10 1.22
N LEU A 362 11.34 -6.22 2.43
CA LEU A 362 10.57 -6.55 3.61
C LEU A 362 10.26 -5.21 4.31
N PRO A 363 8.98 -4.92 4.60
CA PRO A 363 8.62 -3.73 5.36
C PRO A 363 9.49 -3.59 6.60
N ALA A 364 10.10 -2.43 6.79
CA ALA A 364 10.87 -2.16 8.00
C ALA A 364 10.01 -2.47 9.23
N GLU A 365 10.63 -3.05 10.27
CA GLU A 365 9.89 -3.37 11.48
C GLU A 365 9.36 -2.07 12.11
N ARG A 366 8.04 -1.86 12.02
CA ARG A 366 7.38 -0.69 12.60
C ARG A 366 7.61 -0.66 14.11
N ASP A 367 7.71 0.54 14.68
CA ASP A 367 7.75 0.67 16.14
C ASP A 367 6.41 0.17 16.70
N ARG A 368 6.43 -1.01 17.32
CA ARG A 368 5.24 -1.70 17.84
C ARG A 368 4.56 -0.94 18.99
N ARG A 369 5.18 0.13 19.46
CA ARG A 369 4.72 0.95 20.58
C ARG A 369 4.11 2.26 20.12
N LEU A 370 4.38 2.71 18.89
CA LEU A 370 3.88 3.97 18.37
C LEU A 370 2.43 3.81 17.90
N MET A 371 1.55 4.63 18.47
CA MET A 371 0.12 4.59 18.30
C MET A 371 -0.40 5.96 17.89
N LEU A 372 -1.59 5.99 17.29
CA LEU A 372 -2.27 7.21 16.90
C LEU A 372 -3.60 7.35 17.66
N ARG A 373 -3.93 8.54 18.15
CA ARG A 373 -5.27 8.80 18.68
C ARG A 373 -6.28 8.79 17.53
N LEU A 374 -7.34 8.00 17.69
CA LEU A 374 -8.48 8.04 16.78
C LEU A 374 -9.18 9.40 16.94
N PRO A 375 -9.35 10.19 15.86
CA PRO A 375 -10.05 11.48 15.95
C PRO A 375 -11.48 11.29 16.44
N SER A 376 -11.97 12.26 17.22
CA SER A 376 -13.35 12.27 17.72
C SER A 376 -14.40 12.36 16.61
N SER A 377 -14.00 12.84 15.42
CA SER A 377 -14.82 12.87 14.21
C SER A 377 -14.89 11.53 13.46
N ALA A 378 -14.06 10.55 13.82
CA ALA A 378 -14.06 9.25 13.18
C ALA A 378 -15.33 8.46 13.54
N GLY A 379 -15.98 7.87 12.54
CA GLY A 379 -17.19 7.06 12.75
C GLY A 379 -16.88 5.73 13.44
N SER A 380 -15.98 4.94 12.85
CA SER A 380 -15.55 3.64 13.36
C SER A 380 -14.05 3.42 13.12
N ILE A 381 -13.45 2.50 13.87
CA ILE A 381 -12.03 2.12 13.70
C ILE A 381 -11.83 1.55 12.30
N ARG A 382 -12.77 0.71 11.83
CA ARG A 382 -12.72 0.09 10.50
C ARG A 382 -12.77 1.12 9.38
N GLU A 383 -13.71 2.06 9.41
CA GLU A 383 -13.81 3.09 8.37
C GLU A 383 -12.58 3.98 8.36
N TYR A 384 -12.05 4.33 9.53
CA TYR A 384 -10.82 5.11 9.64
C TYR A 384 -9.62 4.38 9.02
N LEU A 385 -9.49 3.07 9.24
CA LEU A 385 -8.44 2.27 8.59
C LEU A 385 -8.61 2.21 7.06
N LEU A 386 -9.83 2.05 6.56
CA LEU A 386 -10.09 1.98 5.12
C LEU A 386 -9.85 3.31 4.41
N ALA A 387 -10.05 4.43 5.12
CA ALA A 387 -9.76 5.77 4.61
C ALA A 387 -8.27 6.14 4.64
N HIS A 388 -7.44 5.40 5.39
CA HIS A 388 -6.02 5.71 5.59
C HIS A 388 -5.15 4.45 5.38
N PRO A 389 -4.96 4.01 4.14
CA PRO A 389 -4.26 2.75 3.83
C PRO A 389 -2.80 2.72 4.31
N THR A 390 -2.15 3.89 4.41
CA THR A 390 -0.76 4.02 4.88
C THR A 390 -0.63 4.00 6.41
N LEU A 391 -1.73 3.99 7.17
CA LEU A 391 -1.69 4.09 8.65
C LEU A 391 -0.77 3.05 9.29
N GLN A 392 -0.83 1.82 8.81
CA GLN A 392 -0.08 0.71 9.37
C GLN A 392 1.40 0.68 8.99
N GLN A 393 1.83 1.57 8.09
CA GLN A 393 3.24 1.83 7.78
C GLN A 393 3.88 2.68 8.89
N HIS A 394 3.07 3.50 9.59
CA HIS A 394 3.55 4.46 10.58
C HIS A 394 3.24 4.05 12.01
N PHE A 395 2.08 3.42 12.24
CA PHE A 395 1.54 3.14 13.56
C PHE A 395 1.22 1.65 13.76
N ALA A 396 1.45 1.17 14.98
CA ALA A 396 1.12 -0.19 15.39
C ALA A 396 -0.34 -0.34 15.83
N GLY A 397 -1.02 0.79 16.10
CA GLY A 397 -2.39 0.75 16.58
C GLY A 397 -3.02 2.12 16.85
N LEU A 398 -4.24 2.06 17.40
CA LEU A 398 -5.07 3.22 17.69
C LEU A 398 -5.40 3.33 19.18
N MET A 399 -5.41 4.55 19.71
CA MET A 399 -5.99 4.90 20.99
C MET A 399 -7.42 5.43 20.78
N VAL A 400 -8.40 4.83 21.44
CA VAL A 400 -9.82 5.04 21.19
C VAL A 400 -10.52 5.54 22.46
N ASP A 401 -11.38 6.54 22.32
CA ASP A 401 -12.16 7.06 23.45
C ASP A 401 -13.11 6.00 24.02
N ALA A 402 -13.16 5.86 25.34
CA ALA A 402 -14.01 4.88 26.02
C ALA A 402 -15.50 5.03 25.70
N ARG A 403 -15.98 6.23 25.32
CA ARG A 403 -17.36 6.44 24.85
C ARG A 403 -17.70 5.58 23.64
N TYR A 404 -16.75 5.37 22.74
CA TYR A 404 -16.96 4.51 21.57
C TYR A 404 -17.25 3.06 21.99
N MET A 405 -16.55 2.57 23.01
CA MET A 405 -16.76 1.23 23.58
C MET A 405 -18.10 1.12 24.33
N GLU A 406 -18.57 2.21 24.93
CA GLU A 406 -19.87 2.24 25.61
C GLU A 406 -21.06 2.27 24.64
N THR A 407 -20.93 2.92 23.49
CA THR A 407 -22.06 3.22 22.59
C THR A 407 -22.25 2.21 21.47
N ILE A 408 -21.18 1.55 21.00
CA ILE A 408 -21.25 0.54 19.96
C ILE A 408 -22.11 -0.66 20.39
N SER A 409 -22.89 -1.25 19.49
CA SER A 409 -23.66 -2.47 19.78
C SER A 409 -22.76 -3.71 19.87
N ASP A 410 -23.19 -4.72 20.61
CA ASP A 410 -22.38 -5.93 20.84
C ASP A 410 -22.11 -6.70 19.53
N ASP A 411 -23.08 -6.77 18.61
CA ASP A 411 -22.91 -7.40 17.28
C ASP A 411 -21.93 -6.62 16.39
N GLN A 412 -22.06 -5.29 16.36
CA GLN A 412 -21.16 -4.43 15.58
C GLN A 412 -19.73 -4.51 16.13
N ALA A 413 -19.58 -4.47 17.45
CA ALA A 413 -18.28 -4.62 18.10
C ALA A 413 -17.63 -5.97 17.79
N ALA A 414 -18.39 -7.08 17.82
CA ALA A 414 -17.86 -8.40 17.50
C ALA A 414 -17.38 -8.50 16.04
N TYR A 415 -18.17 -7.95 15.09
CA TYR A 415 -17.82 -7.92 13.68
C TYR A 415 -16.57 -7.05 13.42
N GLU A 416 -16.56 -5.84 13.96
CA GLU A 416 -15.46 -4.91 13.78
C GLU A 416 -14.18 -5.40 14.46
N ALA A 417 -14.26 -5.89 15.69
CA ALA A 417 -13.10 -6.45 16.38
C ALA A 417 -12.49 -7.65 15.64
N ALA A 418 -13.29 -8.48 14.98
CA ALA A 418 -12.77 -9.57 14.14
C ALA A 418 -11.97 -9.05 12.93
N TYR A 419 -12.39 -7.93 12.34
CA TYR A 419 -11.64 -7.24 11.30
C TYR A 419 -10.31 -6.68 11.86
N ILE A 420 -10.36 -5.93 12.95
CA ILE A 420 -9.19 -5.31 13.60
C ILE A 420 -8.13 -6.35 14.01
N ARG A 421 -8.55 -7.48 14.60
CA ARG A 421 -7.61 -8.57 14.98
C ARG A 421 -6.91 -9.20 13.77
N ARG A 422 -7.61 -9.37 12.64
CA ARG A 422 -6.99 -9.89 11.39
C ARG A 422 -5.94 -8.93 10.81
N GLN A 423 -6.13 -7.64 11.03
CA GLN A 423 -5.18 -6.61 10.63
C GLN A 423 -3.96 -6.52 11.56
N GLY A 424 -3.96 -7.23 12.71
CA GLY A 424 -2.88 -7.17 13.70
C GLY A 424 -2.73 -5.76 14.31
N LEU A 425 -3.80 -4.97 14.34
CA LEU A 425 -3.81 -3.62 14.88
C LEU A 425 -4.05 -3.64 16.39
N ARG A 426 -3.20 -2.96 17.17
CA ARG A 426 -3.40 -2.80 18.62
C ARG A 426 -4.45 -1.73 18.91
N VAL A 427 -5.22 -1.94 19.96
CA VAL A 427 -6.19 -0.95 20.49
C VAL A 427 -5.85 -0.63 21.94
N ILE A 428 -5.80 0.66 22.26
CA ILE A 428 -5.72 1.20 23.63
C ILE A 428 -7.00 2.00 23.87
N VAL A 429 -7.55 1.95 25.08
CA VAL A 429 -8.74 2.72 25.42
C VAL A 429 -8.40 3.90 26.34
N ASP A 430 -8.87 5.09 26.00
CA ASP A 430 -8.72 6.33 26.74
C ASP A 430 -10.05 6.74 27.38
N ALA A 431 -10.12 6.71 28.71
CA ALA A 431 -11.27 7.16 29.50
C ALA A 431 -11.02 8.47 30.25
N VAL A 432 -9.88 9.15 30.01
CA VAL A 432 -9.48 10.35 30.77
C VAL A 432 -10.55 11.44 30.72
N GLN A 433 -11.17 11.68 29.56
CA GLN A 433 -12.19 12.73 29.42
C GLN A 433 -13.50 12.41 30.16
N LEU A 434 -13.76 11.13 30.46
CA LEU A 434 -14.92 10.70 31.22
C LEU A 434 -14.69 10.82 32.73
N CYS A 435 -13.45 10.88 33.20
CA CYS A 435 -13.07 11.04 34.61
C CYS A 435 -13.25 12.48 35.11
N ASN A 436 -14.46 13.03 34.98
CA ASN A 436 -14.79 14.43 35.30
C ASN A 436 -15.64 14.63 36.56
N HIS A 437 -15.85 13.57 37.37
CA HIS A 437 -16.75 13.53 38.54
C HIS A 437 -18.24 13.71 38.19
N TYR A 438 -18.59 14.74 37.43
CA TYR A 438 -19.93 15.00 36.89
C TYR A 438 -19.80 15.61 35.48
N PRO A 439 -20.60 15.18 34.49
CA PRO A 439 -21.72 14.25 34.58
C PRO A 439 -21.34 12.76 34.45
N ASP A 440 -20.07 12.43 34.17
CA ASP A 440 -19.67 11.10 33.71
C ASP A 440 -19.17 10.18 34.81
N TYR A 441 -17.86 9.93 34.89
CA TYR A 441 -17.28 8.97 35.82
C TYR A 441 -17.00 9.61 37.17
N THR A 442 -17.61 9.02 38.20
CA THR A 442 -17.36 9.31 39.60
C THR A 442 -16.64 8.11 40.22
N LEU A 443 -15.33 8.23 40.47
CA LEU A 443 -14.53 7.14 41.06
C LEU A 443 -14.64 7.07 42.59
N SER A 444 -14.96 8.19 43.24
CA SER A 444 -15.14 8.26 44.69
C SER A 444 -16.55 7.83 45.12
N ALA A 445 -16.68 7.39 46.38
CA ALA A 445 -17.94 7.02 47.01
C ALA A 445 -18.70 8.23 47.59
N SER A 446 -18.32 9.46 47.26
CA SER A 446 -19.03 10.66 47.71
C SER A 446 -20.49 10.67 47.25
N VAL A 447 -20.78 10.04 46.11
CA VAL A 447 -22.13 9.80 45.59
C VAL A 447 -22.25 8.35 45.13
N GLU A 448 -22.55 7.44 46.06
CA GLU A 448 -22.57 5.99 45.82
C GLU A 448 -23.41 5.56 44.60
N GLY A 449 -24.59 6.16 44.41
CA GLY A 449 -25.44 5.85 43.25
C GLY A 449 -24.78 6.17 41.91
N ARG A 450 -23.96 7.24 41.85
CA ARG A 450 -23.18 7.59 40.65
C ARG A 450 -21.97 6.69 40.48
N ARG A 451 -21.25 6.41 41.57
CA ARG A 451 -20.13 5.47 41.55
C ARG A 451 -20.55 4.12 40.98
N LEU A 452 -21.68 3.56 41.43
CA LEU A 452 -22.22 2.31 40.88
C LEU A 452 -22.63 2.43 39.40
N ALA A 453 -23.09 3.59 38.94
CA ALA A 453 -23.37 3.83 37.52
C ALA A 453 -22.08 3.88 36.69
N THR A 454 -21.03 4.51 37.22
CA THR A 454 -19.68 4.54 36.64
C THR A 454 -19.12 3.13 36.49
N ILE A 455 -19.18 2.29 37.53
CA ILE A 455 -18.72 0.89 37.47
C ILE A 455 -19.44 0.12 36.35
N ARG A 456 -20.77 0.23 36.23
CA ARG A 456 -21.52 -0.46 35.16
C ARG A 456 -21.10 -0.01 33.75
N ARG A 457 -20.82 1.29 33.57
CA ARG A 457 -20.33 1.84 32.30
C ARG A 457 -18.92 1.32 31.98
N LEU A 458 -18.03 1.33 32.96
CA LEU A 458 -16.67 0.78 32.83
C LEU A 458 -16.67 -0.73 32.56
N ASP A 459 -17.52 -1.52 33.22
CA ASP A 459 -17.67 -2.96 32.96
C ASP A 459 -18.07 -3.22 31.50
N ARG A 460 -18.96 -2.39 30.94
CA ARG A 460 -19.29 -2.45 29.51
C ARG A 460 -18.08 -2.11 28.65
N ALA A 461 -17.41 -0.99 28.92
CA ALA A 461 -16.26 -0.56 28.16
C ALA A 461 -15.13 -1.61 28.18
N LEU A 462 -14.81 -2.19 29.33
CA LEU A 462 -13.81 -3.25 29.48
C LEU A 462 -14.18 -4.52 28.71
N ARG A 463 -15.45 -4.96 28.80
CA ARG A 463 -15.93 -6.12 28.04
C ARG A 463 -15.78 -5.89 26.54
N ILE A 464 -16.24 -4.76 26.03
CA ILE A 464 -16.14 -4.43 24.60
C ILE A 464 -14.67 -4.28 24.18
N ALA A 465 -13.84 -3.60 24.97
CA ALA A 465 -12.40 -3.47 24.72
C ALA A 465 -11.70 -4.84 24.64
N SER A 466 -12.10 -5.81 25.47
CA SER A 466 -11.57 -7.18 25.42
C SER A 466 -11.83 -7.85 24.07
N LEU A 467 -12.98 -7.57 23.43
CA LEU A 467 -13.28 -8.08 22.08
C LEU A 467 -12.24 -7.56 21.09
N TYR A 468 -11.87 -6.29 21.17
CA TYR A 468 -10.82 -5.70 20.33
C TYR A 468 -9.41 -6.21 20.64
N GLY A 469 -9.24 -7.09 21.64
CA GLY A 469 -7.92 -7.56 22.08
C GLY A 469 -7.12 -6.49 22.81
N CYS A 470 -7.79 -5.45 23.33
CA CYS A 470 -7.18 -4.38 24.09
C CYS A 470 -6.38 -4.94 25.28
N LYS A 471 -5.23 -4.32 25.56
CA LYS A 471 -4.36 -4.65 26.70
C LYS A 471 -4.15 -3.49 27.65
N ASP A 472 -4.48 -2.27 27.25
CA ASP A 472 -4.16 -1.05 28.00
C ASP A 472 -5.37 -0.13 28.03
N PHE A 473 -5.72 0.32 29.23
CA PHE A 473 -6.86 1.19 29.47
C PHE A 473 -6.42 2.35 30.37
N ILE A 474 -6.59 3.58 29.90
CA ILE A 474 -6.08 4.78 30.55
C ILE A 474 -7.22 5.48 31.30
N LEU A 475 -7.01 5.79 32.57
CA LEU A 475 -7.90 6.57 33.43
C LEU A 475 -7.18 7.79 33.97
N SER A 476 -7.91 8.82 34.40
CA SER A 476 -7.36 9.89 35.23
C SER A 476 -8.07 9.92 36.59
N LEU A 477 -7.41 10.52 37.58
CA LEU A 477 -8.07 10.79 38.85
C LEU A 477 -9.04 11.94 38.67
N THR A 478 -10.27 11.76 39.17
CA THR A 478 -11.32 12.77 39.06
C THR A 478 -10.89 14.07 39.74
N GLN A 479 -11.12 15.21 39.08
CA GLN A 479 -10.91 16.52 39.68
C GLN A 479 -11.74 16.68 40.97
N GLN A 480 -11.17 17.36 41.95
CA GLN A 480 -11.82 17.63 43.23
C GLN A 480 -12.99 18.59 43.03
N ALA A 481 -14.22 18.08 43.02
CA ALA A 481 -15.39 18.91 43.26
C ALA A 481 -15.52 19.20 44.76
N GLU A 482 -16.16 20.31 45.14
CA GLU A 482 -16.49 20.59 46.54
C GLU A 482 -17.31 19.41 47.13
N GLN A 483 -16.74 18.68 48.08
CA GLN A 483 -17.29 17.44 48.62
C GLN A 483 -17.49 17.52 50.14
N ASN A 484 -18.47 16.77 50.64
CA ASN A 484 -18.77 16.62 52.07
C ASN A 484 -17.88 15.56 52.77
N GLN A 485 -16.78 15.15 52.15
CA GLN A 485 -15.84 14.15 52.67
C GLN A 485 -14.50 14.78 52.99
N THR A 486 -13.78 14.21 53.95
CA THR A 486 -12.38 14.58 54.18
C THR A 486 -11.48 14.07 53.05
N MET A 487 -10.30 14.68 52.91
CA MET A 487 -9.32 14.27 51.89
C MET A 487 -8.85 12.83 52.05
N GLU A 488 -8.78 12.33 53.29
CA GLU A 488 -8.38 10.94 53.58
C GLU A 488 -9.47 9.95 53.15
N GLU A 489 -10.74 10.23 53.48
CA GLU A 489 -11.88 9.38 53.09
C GLU A 489 -12.05 9.31 51.56
N LEU A 490 -11.88 10.44 50.87
CA LEU A 490 -11.91 10.51 49.41
C LEU A 490 -10.81 9.64 48.79
N ARG A 491 -9.60 9.71 49.37
CA ARG A 491 -8.43 8.93 48.93
C ARG A 491 -8.67 7.44 49.09
N GLU A 492 -9.03 6.99 50.28
CA GLU A 492 -9.27 5.57 50.57
C GLU A 492 -10.39 5.00 49.69
N SER A 493 -11.46 5.77 49.49
CA SER A 493 -12.55 5.36 48.62
C SER A 493 -12.13 5.25 47.16
N THR A 494 -11.34 6.19 46.65
CA THR A 494 -10.88 6.17 45.26
C THR A 494 -9.91 5.02 45.03
N GLU A 495 -9.01 4.78 45.98
CA GLU A 495 -8.05 3.67 45.95
C GLU A 495 -8.79 2.31 45.94
N ALA A 496 -9.80 2.15 46.78
CA ALA A 496 -10.63 0.94 46.80
C ALA A 496 -11.34 0.70 45.45
N THR A 497 -11.90 1.76 44.86
CA THR A 497 -12.51 1.69 43.52
C THR A 497 -11.49 1.28 42.45
N LEU A 498 -10.28 1.84 42.47
CA LEU A 498 -9.24 1.51 41.49
C LEU A 498 -8.74 0.08 41.63
N ARG A 499 -8.58 -0.43 42.85
CA ARG A 499 -8.23 -1.84 43.11
C ARG A 499 -9.30 -2.79 42.55
N ASP A 500 -10.58 -2.50 42.80
CA ASP A 500 -11.71 -3.30 42.26
C ASP A 500 -11.75 -3.24 40.72
N LEU A 501 -11.65 -2.04 40.13
CA LEU A 501 -11.60 -1.88 38.67
C LEU A 501 -10.43 -2.63 38.04
N SER A 502 -9.29 -2.66 38.70
CA SER A 502 -8.08 -3.29 38.17
C SER A 502 -8.13 -4.81 38.27
N ALA A 503 -8.76 -5.35 39.31
CA ALA A 503 -9.09 -6.77 39.38
C ALA A 503 -10.02 -7.17 38.21
N ARG A 504 -11.09 -6.41 37.97
CA ARG A 504 -12.03 -6.64 36.86
C ARG A 504 -11.38 -6.51 35.48
N ALA A 505 -10.55 -5.50 35.29
CA ALA A 505 -9.78 -5.34 34.05
C ALA A 505 -8.82 -6.52 33.85
N GLY A 506 -8.18 -7.00 34.93
CA GLY A 506 -7.31 -8.17 34.93
C GLY A 506 -8.01 -9.46 34.50
N GLU A 507 -9.29 -9.66 34.86
CA GLU A 507 -10.11 -10.78 34.37
C GLU A 507 -10.28 -10.77 32.84
N ASN A 508 -10.24 -9.59 32.23
CA ASN A 508 -10.28 -9.39 30.78
C ASN A 508 -8.87 -9.35 30.15
N GLY A 509 -7.81 -9.52 30.95
CA GLY A 509 -6.42 -9.40 30.52
C GLY A 509 -6.05 -7.97 30.09
N ILE A 510 -6.67 -6.96 30.71
CA ILE A 510 -6.46 -5.52 30.47
C ILE A 510 -5.74 -4.92 31.67
N LYS A 511 -4.69 -4.13 31.41
CA LYS A 511 -3.93 -3.36 32.39
C LYS A 511 -4.50 -1.94 32.48
N ILE A 512 -4.79 -1.49 33.70
CA ILE A 512 -5.17 -0.10 33.98
C ILE A 512 -3.91 0.76 34.12
N HIS A 513 -3.91 1.91 33.44
CA HIS A 513 -2.88 2.93 33.54
C HIS A 513 -3.50 4.25 34.01
N LEU A 514 -2.78 4.99 34.85
CA LEU A 514 -3.24 6.27 35.40
C LEU A 514 -2.52 7.45 34.73
N LEU A 515 -3.26 8.42 34.22
CA LEU A 515 -2.71 9.65 33.69
C LEU A 515 -2.22 10.55 34.84
N ARG A 516 -0.92 10.83 34.86
CA ARG A 516 -0.31 11.84 35.73
C ARG A 516 -0.60 13.24 35.20
N THR A 517 -1.03 14.12 36.11
CA THR A 517 -1.17 15.56 35.84
C THR A 517 -0.48 16.37 36.95
N ALA A 518 0.04 17.55 36.63
CA ALA A 518 0.79 18.39 37.57
C ALA A 518 0.01 18.79 38.84
N GLU A 519 -1.33 18.89 38.78
CA GLU A 519 -2.18 19.14 39.94
C GLU A 519 -2.30 17.90 40.85
N VAL A 520 -2.38 16.70 40.27
CA VAL A 520 -2.39 15.43 41.00
C VAL A 520 -1.04 15.18 41.69
N ILE A 521 0.08 15.51 41.02
CA ILE A 521 1.44 15.37 41.56
C ILE A 521 1.65 16.21 42.83
N LYS A 522 1.02 17.38 42.93
CA LYS A 522 1.15 18.28 44.10
C LYS A 522 0.28 17.87 45.28
N ALA A 523 -0.75 17.04 45.06
CA ALA A 523 -1.78 16.74 46.05
C ALA A 523 -1.91 15.25 46.44
N ALA A 524 -1.30 14.31 45.71
CA ALA A 524 -1.46 12.88 45.95
C ALA A 524 -0.22 12.22 46.58
N PRO A 525 -0.37 11.32 47.57
CA PRO A 525 0.68 10.36 47.92
C PRO A 525 1.00 9.51 46.69
N ARG A 526 2.30 9.27 46.42
CA ARG A 526 2.73 8.41 45.31
C ARG A 526 2.16 7.01 45.50
N TRP A 527 1.34 6.56 44.55
CA TRP A 527 0.84 5.19 44.54
C TRP A 527 1.79 4.33 43.70
N ASP A 528 2.91 3.92 44.30
CA ASP A 528 4.01 3.19 43.66
C ASP A 528 3.61 1.79 43.11
N GLU A 529 2.36 1.40 43.20
CA GLU A 529 1.79 0.12 42.71
C GLU A 529 1.11 0.25 41.32
N TRP A 530 0.88 1.46 40.81
CA TRP A 530 0.18 1.68 39.54
C TRP A 530 1.13 2.02 38.39
N SER A 531 0.73 1.64 37.18
CA SER A 531 1.40 2.04 35.94
C SER A 531 0.91 3.42 35.49
N ASP A 532 1.85 4.30 35.17
CA ASP A 532 1.58 5.70 34.92
C ASP A 532 1.76 6.09 33.46
N VAL A 533 0.90 6.99 33.00
CA VAL A 533 0.96 7.63 31.70
C VAL A 533 1.22 9.10 31.89
N VAL A 534 2.14 9.68 31.11
CA VAL A 534 2.41 11.12 31.11
C VAL A 534 1.82 11.75 29.86
N SER A 535 1.22 12.95 29.99
CA SER A 535 0.78 13.76 28.86
C SER A 535 1.56 15.08 28.78
N LEU A 536 2.24 15.31 27.66
CA LEU A 536 3.07 16.51 27.47
C LEU A 536 2.25 17.79 27.30
N SER A 537 0.97 17.69 26.91
CA SER A 537 0.05 18.85 26.88
C SER A 537 -0.51 19.23 28.25
N ALA A 538 -0.47 18.31 29.21
CA ALA A 538 -0.87 18.59 30.59
C ALA A 538 0.29 19.18 31.44
N GLU A 539 1.54 19.10 30.95
CA GLU A 539 2.75 19.48 31.68
C GLU A 539 3.76 20.28 30.82
N PRO A 540 3.37 21.45 30.30
CA PRO A 540 4.21 22.20 29.38
C PRO A 540 5.51 22.69 30.02
N ASP A 541 5.50 23.11 31.28
CA ASP A 541 6.59 23.89 31.91
C ASP A 541 7.94 23.17 32.06
N GLY A 542 8.01 21.86 31.80
CA GLY A 542 9.29 21.14 31.68
C GLY A 542 10.16 21.09 32.94
N ASN A 543 9.63 21.46 34.11
CA ASN A 543 10.32 21.39 35.40
C ASN A 543 10.42 19.97 35.98
N ASN A 544 10.02 18.95 35.22
CA ASN A 544 10.11 17.56 35.62
C ASN A 544 11.42 16.98 35.07
N ASP A 545 12.40 16.78 35.96
CA ASP A 545 13.60 16.02 35.62
C ASP A 545 13.22 14.54 35.51
N TYR A 546 12.91 14.10 34.28
CA TYR A 546 12.56 12.70 34.04
C TYR A 546 13.79 11.74 34.15
N ALA A 547 15.00 12.29 34.34
CA ALA A 547 16.23 11.50 34.51
C ALA A 547 16.49 11.09 35.97
N ASP A 548 15.80 11.70 36.96
CA ASP A 548 16.12 11.58 38.39
C ASP A 548 15.67 10.27 39.08
N GLY A 549 15.46 9.18 38.33
CA GLY A 549 15.23 7.84 38.89
C GLY A 549 13.92 7.63 39.68
N ASN A 550 13.11 8.69 39.87
CA ASN A 550 11.79 8.66 40.51
C ASN A 550 10.64 8.22 39.58
N ASN A 551 10.99 7.68 38.41
CA ASN A 551 10.10 7.41 37.28
C ASN A 551 9.76 5.93 37.07
N GLY A 552 10.02 5.07 38.07
CA GLY A 552 10.00 3.61 37.93
C GLY A 552 8.71 2.97 37.37
N ASN A 553 7.60 3.72 37.34
CA ASN A 553 6.29 3.21 36.91
C ASN A 553 5.72 3.87 35.64
N ILE A 554 6.44 4.78 34.97
CA ILE A 554 5.94 5.37 33.73
C ILE A 554 6.00 4.31 32.62
N THR A 555 4.85 3.96 32.09
CA THR A 555 4.66 2.92 31.07
C THR A 555 4.13 3.48 29.76
N GLY A 556 3.57 4.68 29.74
CA GLY A 556 3.03 5.28 28.52
C GLY A 556 3.25 6.78 28.40
N LEU A 557 3.27 7.26 27.16
CA LEU A 557 3.45 8.67 26.84
C LEU A 557 2.40 9.14 25.84
N LEU A 558 1.70 10.25 26.15
CA LEU A 558 0.77 10.94 25.27
C LEU A 558 1.41 12.25 24.78
N ILE A 559 1.57 12.37 23.47
CA ILE A 559 2.26 13.48 22.82
C ILE A 559 1.22 14.36 22.14
N SER A 560 1.10 15.61 22.60
CA SER A 560 0.33 16.67 21.94
C SER A 560 0.82 18.03 22.45
N SER A 561 0.57 19.09 21.70
CA SER A 561 0.88 20.46 22.10
C SER A 561 -0.31 21.07 22.85
N PRO A 562 -0.09 21.74 24.00
CA PRO A 562 -1.13 22.53 24.65
C PRO A 562 -1.48 23.77 23.83
N PHE A 563 -2.58 24.42 24.20
CA PHE A 563 -2.90 25.77 23.74
C PHE A 563 -2.34 26.79 24.72
N VAL A 564 -1.69 27.83 24.21
CA VAL A 564 -1.22 28.97 25.00
C VAL A 564 -2.07 30.17 24.64
N ASP A 565 -2.74 30.76 25.62
CA ASP A 565 -3.50 31.98 25.38
C ASP A 565 -2.57 33.22 25.28
N ARG A 566 -3.16 34.37 24.98
CA ARG A 566 -2.42 35.64 24.83
C ARG A 566 -1.71 36.11 26.11
N PHE A 567 -1.99 35.50 27.27
CA PHE A 567 -1.40 35.83 28.56
C PHE A 567 -0.33 34.82 28.98
N GLY A 568 -0.03 33.82 28.14
CA GLY A 568 0.93 32.77 28.44
C GLY A 568 0.35 31.65 29.32
N GLN A 569 -0.97 31.59 29.50
CA GLN A 569 -1.61 30.51 30.26
C GLN A 569 -1.80 29.28 29.37
N PHE A 570 -1.41 28.13 29.89
CA PHE A 570 -1.55 26.85 29.22
C PHE A 570 -2.93 26.24 29.45
N TYR A 571 -3.49 25.70 28.36
CA TYR A 571 -4.70 24.89 28.38
C TYR A 571 -4.36 23.53 27.78
N PRO A 572 -4.79 22.41 28.41
CA PRO A 572 -4.49 21.05 27.98
C PRO A 572 -5.33 20.64 26.75
N VAL A 573 -5.24 21.43 25.69
CA VAL A 573 -5.78 21.11 24.37
C VAL A 573 -4.83 20.13 23.70
N GLN A 574 -5.36 19.17 22.98
CA GLN A 574 -4.57 18.15 22.29
C GLN A 574 -4.29 18.60 20.85
N LYS A 575 -3.39 19.58 20.64
CA LYS A 575 -3.05 20.06 19.28
C LYS A 575 -1.87 19.31 18.67
N PRO A 576 -1.72 19.29 17.33
CA PRO A 576 -0.51 18.81 16.67
C PRO A 576 0.75 19.51 17.21
N VAL A 577 1.85 18.78 17.27
CA VAL A 577 3.13 19.31 17.77
C VAL A 577 3.97 19.91 16.67
N ALA A 578 3.98 19.31 15.48
CA ALA A 578 4.64 19.84 14.30
C ALA A 578 4.07 21.23 13.98
N GLY A 579 4.96 22.21 13.84
CA GLY A 579 4.60 23.62 13.64
C GLY A 579 4.16 24.37 14.90
N SER A 580 4.05 23.71 16.07
CA SER A 580 3.82 24.39 17.35
C SER A 580 5.05 25.17 17.81
N ALA A 581 4.82 26.33 18.46
CA ALA A 581 5.88 27.08 19.13
C ALA A 581 6.59 26.28 20.25
N LEU A 582 5.93 25.24 20.77
CA LEU A 582 6.44 24.39 21.85
C LEU A 582 7.16 23.13 21.33
N ALA A 583 7.26 22.93 20.02
CA ALA A 583 7.82 21.71 19.43
C ALA A 583 9.24 21.40 19.95
N ASN A 584 10.10 22.41 20.08
CA ASN A 584 11.47 22.22 20.57
C ASN A 584 11.52 21.87 22.06
N GLN A 585 10.63 22.44 22.86
CA GLN A 585 10.53 22.17 24.30
C GLN A 585 10.02 20.74 24.54
N ILE A 586 8.97 20.33 23.83
CA ILE A 586 8.43 18.97 23.86
C ILE A 586 9.50 17.97 23.39
N ALA A 587 10.26 18.30 22.33
CA ALA A 587 11.37 17.47 21.88
C ALA A 587 12.46 17.28 22.95
N GLY A 588 12.76 18.32 23.73
CA GLY A 588 13.69 18.26 24.86
C GLY A 588 13.21 17.31 25.96
N GLN A 589 11.91 17.34 26.28
CA GLN A 589 11.30 16.43 27.26
C GLN A 589 11.30 14.98 26.79
N ILE A 590 10.97 14.72 25.51
CA ILE A 590 11.00 13.36 24.95
C ILE A 590 12.42 12.78 25.03
N LYS A 591 13.45 13.59 24.72
CA LYS A 591 14.86 13.16 24.76
C LYS A 591 15.39 12.86 26.17
N SER A 592 14.75 13.39 27.22
CA SER A 592 15.13 13.08 28.61
C SER A 592 14.38 11.86 29.18
N MET A 593 13.42 11.29 28.44
CA MET A 593 12.69 10.09 28.82
C MET A 593 13.31 8.83 28.18
N PRO A 594 13.33 7.68 28.88
CA PRO A 594 13.71 6.39 28.30
C PRO A 594 12.56 5.83 27.46
N VAL A 595 12.25 6.49 26.34
CA VAL A 595 11.08 6.18 25.49
C VAL A 595 11.12 4.74 25.01
N GLU A 596 12.29 4.14 24.82
CA GLU A 596 12.56 2.73 24.49
C GLU A 596 11.91 1.73 25.46
N ASN A 597 11.73 2.10 26.73
CA ASN A 597 11.21 1.23 27.79
C ASN A 597 9.69 1.32 28.00
N LEU A 598 8.99 2.19 27.26
CA LEU A 598 7.55 2.37 27.40
C LEU A 598 6.75 1.24 26.73
N ASP A 599 5.61 0.89 27.33
CA ASP A 599 4.61 -0.03 26.77
C ASP A 599 3.97 0.54 25.50
N PHE A 600 3.81 1.88 25.44
CA PHE A 600 3.26 2.59 24.28
C PHE A 600 3.61 4.09 24.27
N VAL A 601 3.60 4.67 23.06
CA VAL A 601 3.69 6.10 22.80
C VAL A 601 2.53 6.47 21.87
N VAL A 602 1.75 7.48 22.21
CA VAL A 602 0.60 7.91 21.40
C VAL A 602 0.82 9.33 20.89
N LEU A 603 0.74 9.49 19.57
CA LEU A 603 0.50 10.79 18.97
C LEU A 603 -0.97 11.15 19.23
N ALA A 604 -1.17 11.95 20.28
CA ALA A 604 -2.43 12.10 20.99
C ALA A 604 -3.17 13.39 20.66
N ALA A 605 -2.80 14.07 19.57
CA ALA A 605 -3.50 15.26 19.11
C ALA A 605 -4.85 14.93 18.46
N GLU A 606 -5.72 15.93 18.42
CA GLU A 606 -6.96 15.93 17.63
C GLU A 606 -6.63 16.47 16.23
N TYR A 607 -6.30 15.56 15.32
CA TYR A 607 -5.88 15.87 13.95
C TYR A 607 -7.07 16.18 13.04
N GLN A 608 -6.94 17.21 12.20
CA GLN A 608 -7.98 17.59 11.23
C GLN A 608 -7.90 16.78 9.92
N ASN A 609 -6.70 16.35 9.55
CA ASN A 609 -6.44 15.61 8.33
C ASN A 609 -5.16 14.76 8.46
N TRP A 610 -4.91 13.92 7.46
CA TRP A 610 -3.75 13.03 7.45
C TRP A 610 -2.40 13.75 7.33
N ASP A 611 -2.36 14.93 6.70
CA ASP A 611 -1.12 15.69 6.58
C ASP A 611 -0.62 16.18 7.95
N GLU A 612 -1.51 16.57 8.86
CA GLU A 612 -1.13 16.89 10.23
C GLU A 612 -0.59 15.66 10.99
N VAL A 613 -1.22 14.49 10.80
CA VAL A 613 -0.75 13.22 11.38
C VAL A 613 0.65 12.90 10.88
N TYR A 614 0.85 12.97 9.56
CA TYR A 614 2.12 12.66 8.92
C TYR A 614 3.23 13.66 9.31
N ALA A 615 2.90 14.95 9.44
CA ALA A 615 3.82 15.97 9.91
C ALA A 615 4.29 15.71 11.35
N ASP A 616 3.37 15.39 12.26
CA ASP A 616 3.69 15.02 13.65
C ASP A 616 4.52 13.73 13.72
N TRP A 617 4.19 12.74 12.90
CA TRP A 617 4.97 11.50 12.79
C TRP A 617 6.40 11.76 12.32
N GLN A 618 6.59 12.55 11.26
CA GLN A 618 7.91 12.96 10.77
C GLN A 618 8.70 13.72 11.84
N TRP A 619 8.05 14.65 12.55
CA TRP A 619 8.64 15.38 13.66
C TRP A 619 9.09 14.42 14.78
N TYR A 620 8.24 13.50 15.21
CA TYR A 620 8.56 12.52 16.24
C TYR A 620 9.73 11.61 15.82
N LYS A 621 9.71 11.09 14.58
CA LYS A 621 10.78 10.28 14.01
C LYS A 621 12.12 11.02 13.93
N SER A 622 12.10 12.35 13.81
CA SER A 622 13.33 13.15 13.82
C SER A 622 13.99 13.27 15.21
N ILE A 623 13.23 12.98 16.27
CA ILE A 623 13.66 13.15 17.67
C ILE A 623 14.18 11.85 18.28
N VAL A 624 13.51 10.72 17.99
CA VAL A 624 13.78 9.40 18.59
C VAL A 624 14.75 8.56 17.74
N LYS A 625 15.45 9.19 16.78
CA LYS A 625 16.40 8.53 15.88
C LYS A 625 17.70 8.16 16.56
#